data_AF-A0A3L8RSC2-F1
#
_entry.id   AF-A0A3L8RSC2-F1
#
_cell.length_a   1.000
_cell.length_b   1.000
_cell.length_c   1.000
_cell.angle_alpha   90.00
_cell.angle_beta   90.00
_cell.angle_gamma   90.00
#
_symmetry.space_group_name_H-M   'P 1'
#
loop_
_entity.id
_entity.type
_entity.pdbx_description
1 polymer ?
#
loop_
_entity_poly.entity_id
_entity_poly.type
_entity_poly.pdbx_seq_one_letter_code
_entity_poly.pdbx_strand_id
1 'polypeptide(L)'
;MGTSSRWPGPGGRSGAAGEWSRASKRVSTWRSDVPDALERLDGIAAEHLAVLHRTLQEEPTAFGLYEAACAAGERLTAAVHVWTVARDGDEFAAHFTATVGGEGGTVADAAVRRAAARSARRLLEEEHSAGAPGGSGMSGEVFCLLYRGFFADVVAEFLRTAVAEKVKLVVPLLPALDPEDHIADWIAEHVLHLLPNPCEEATRRTESVEKAEQVVSAVEDPSIGSLRLVAHGLVPRAAGRALGLLSDRPSGSTDGTPYEGEPAA
;
A
#
# COMPACT_ATOMS: atom_id res chain seq x y z
N MET A 1 36.63 -4.51 1.90
CA MET A 1 35.82 -5.28 2.86
C MET A 1 34.65 -4.41 3.29
N GLY A 2 33.51 -4.49 2.60
CA GLY A 2 32.31 -3.72 2.92
C GLY A 2 31.25 -4.65 3.47
N THR A 3 30.93 -4.52 4.75
CA THR A 3 29.85 -5.26 5.39
C THR A 3 28.53 -4.70 4.88
N SER A 4 27.99 -5.38 3.87
CA SER A 4 26.60 -5.29 3.44
C SER A 4 25.67 -5.19 4.66
N SER A 5 25.09 -4.02 4.91
CA SER A 5 24.01 -3.77 5.86
C SER A 5 22.70 -4.41 5.38
N ARG A 6 22.74 -5.69 5.01
CA ARG A 6 21.59 -6.45 4.50
C ARG A 6 20.74 -6.89 5.68
N TRP A 7 19.69 -6.12 5.92
CA TRP A 7 18.50 -6.49 6.67
C TRP A 7 18.70 -6.71 8.17
N PRO A 8 18.63 -5.64 8.99
CA PRO A 8 18.25 -5.79 10.39
C PRO A 8 16.75 -6.07 10.42
N GLY A 9 16.35 -7.28 10.01
CA GLY A 9 15.05 -7.79 10.44
C GLY A 9 15.04 -7.86 11.97
N PRO A 10 13.86 -7.89 12.61
CA PRO A 10 13.79 -8.01 14.06
C PRO A 10 14.69 -9.18 14.50
N GLY A 11 15.73 -8.87 15.27
CA GLY A 11 16.71 -9.83 15.73
C GLY A 11 16.21 -10.54 16.98
N GLY A 12 16.45 -11.85 17.11
CA GLY A 12 16.08 -12.62 18.29
C GLY A 12 15.40 -13.95 17.98
N ARG A 13 15.13 -14.76 19.01
CA ARG A 13 14.38 -16.04 18.91
C ARG A 13 12.95 -15.94 19.45
N SER A 14 12.54 -14.76 19.91
CA SER A 14 11.26 -14.49 20.59
C SER A 14 10.66 -13.18 20.08
N GLY A 15 9.37 -12.94 20.36
CA GLY A 15 8.64 -11.77 19.84
C GLY A 15 8.50 -11.81 18.32
N ALA A 16 8.43 -10.63 17.69
CA ALA A 16 8.34 -10.47 16.23
C ALA A 16 9.38 -11.31 15.46
N ALA A 17 10.64 -11.34 15.92
CA ALA A 17 11.72 -12.11 15.29
C ALA A 17 11.43 -13.62 15.20
N GLY A 18 10.87 -14.19 16.27
CA GLY A 18 10.50 -15.61 16.30
C GLY A 18 9.30 -15.92 15.40
N GLU A 19 8.38 -14.98 15.24
CA GLU A 19 7.22 -15.10 14.36
C GLU A 19 7.60 -15.04 12.89
N TRP A 20 8.44 -14.08 12.49
CA TRP A 20 9.00 -14.01 11.14
C TRP A 20 9.73 -15.29 10.76
N SER A 21 10.45 -15.90 11.70
CA SER A 21 11.14 -17.18 11.48
C SER A 21 10.16 -18.35 11.24
N ARG A 22 9.06 -18.41 12.00
CA ARG A 22 8.00 -19.43 11.80
C ARG A 22 7.31 -19.27 10.46
N ALA A 23 6.91 -18.06 10.11
CA ALA A 23 6.27 -17.75 8.83
C ALA A 23 7.21 -18.11 7.65
N SER A 24 8.49 -17.71 7.74
CA SER A 24 9.50 -18.03 6.71
C SER A 24 9.72 -19.53 6.53
N LYS A 25 9.69 -20.32 7.62
CA LYS A 25 9.83 -21.78 7.56
C LYS A 25 8.68 -22.42 6.79
N ARG A 26 7.47 -21.85 6.84
CA ARG A 26 6.33 -22.38 6.09
C ARG A 26 6.50 -22.17 4.59
N VAL A 27 6.98 -21.00 4.16
CA VAL A 27 7.32 -20.73 2.75
C VAL A 27 8.35 -21.74 2.26
N SER A 28 9.42 -21.98 3.02
CA SER A 28 10.47 -22.90 2.57
C SER A 28 10.04 -24.36 2.49
N THR A 29 8.94 -24.73 3.16
CA THR A 29 8.34 -26.07 3.09
C THR A 29 7.20 -26.19 2.09
N TRP A 30 6.76 -25.08 1.48
CA TRP A 30 5.71 -25.07 0.47
C TRP A 30 6.19 -25.79 -0.80
N ARG A 31 5.25 -26.45 -1.49
CA ARG A 31 5.50 -27.13 -2.75
C ARG A 31 4.35 -26.85 -3.71
N SER A 32 4.66 -26.69 -4.99
CA SER A 32 3.68 -26.45 -6.04
C SER A 32 2.98 -27.72 -6.55
N ASP A 33 3.49 -28.90 -6.19
CA ASP A 33 3.04 -30.21 -6.68
C ASP A 33 1.94 -30.87 -5.82
N VAL A 34 1.48 -30.18 -4.78
CA VAL A 34 0.42 -30.68 -3.88
C VAL A 34 -0.96 -30.16 -4.28
N PRO A 35 -2.03 -30.93 -4.05
CA PRO A 35 -3.39 -30.38 -4.10
C PRO A 35 -3.52 -29.13 -3.22
N ASP A 36 -4.28 -28.15 -3.70
CA ASP A 36 -4.57 -26.88 -3.00
C ASP A 36 -3.31 -26.03 -2.73
N ALA A 37 -2.28 -26.13 -3.59
CA ALA A 37 -1.03 -25.37 -3.44
C ALA A 37 -1.26 -23.84 -3.38
N LEU A 38 -2.22 -23.32 -4.15
CA LEU A 38 -2.58 -21.90 -4.16
C LEU A 38 -3.23 -21.46 -2.85
N GLU A 39 -4.26 -22.17 -2.36
CA GLU A 39 -4.88 -21.85 -1.06
C GLU A 39 -3.88 -21.92 0.11
N ARG A 40 -2.92 -22.83 0.04
CA ARG A 40 -1.82 -22.89 1.02
C ARG A 40 -0.89 -21.70 0.91
N LEU A 41 -0.68 -21.17 -0.29
CA LEU A 41 0.12 -19.98 -0.54
C LEU A 41 -0.59 -18.73 0.01
N ASP A 42 -1.90 -18.62 -0.17
CA ASP A 42 -2.75 -17.58 0.43
C ASP A 42 -2.64 -17.60 1.96
N GLY A 43 -2.74 -18.78 2.57
CA GLY A 43 -2.58 -18.93 4.02
C GLY A 43 -1.19 -18.54 4.53
N ILE A 44 -0.15 -18.68 3.69
CA ILE A 44 1.21 -18.23 4.00
C ILE A 44 1.31 -16.70 3.86
N ALA A 45 0.74 -16.12 2.80
CA ALA A 45 0.71 -14.68 2.59
C ALA A 45 -0.03 -13.95 3.72
N ALA A 46 -1.19 -14.48 4.13
CA ALA A 46 -1.98 -13.98 5.25
C ALA A 46 -1.19 -13.96 6.57
N GLU A 47 -0.43 -15.03 6.85
CA GLU A 47 0.41 -15.10 8.04
C GLU A 47 1.52 -14.04 8.01
N HIS A 48 2.18 -13.85 6.87
CA HIS A 48 3.25 -12.84 6.74
C HIS A 48 2.70 -11.42 6.90
N LEU A 49 1.53 -11.13 6.33
CA LEU A 49 0.86 -9.85 6.51
C LEU A 49 0.50 -9.60 7.97
N ALA A 50 -0.06 -10.60 8.67
CA ALA A 50 -0.41 -10.49 10.08
C ALA A 50 0.81 -10.31 11.00
N VAL A 51 1.95 -10.94 10.68
CA VAL A 51 3.21 -10.75 11.40
C VAL A 51 3.78 -9.35 11.13
N LEU A 52 3.69 -8.84 9.91
CA LEU A 52 4.09 -7.47 9.57
C LEU A 52 3.28 -6.44 10.37
N HIS A 53 1.95 -6.54 10.33
CA HIS A 53 1.08 -5.62 11.05
C HIS A 53 1.38 -5.59 12.55
N ARG A 54 1.53 -6.76 13.19
CA ARG A 54 1.91 -6.83 14.61
C ARG A 54 3.29 -6.23 14.89
N THR A 55 4.26 -6.49 14.02
CA THR A 55 5.61 -5.90 14.14
C THR A 55 5.54 -4.38 14.12
N LEU A 56 4.78 -3.79 13.19
CA LEU A 56 4.65 -2.35 13.06
C LEU A 56 3.81 -1.73 14.18
N GLN A 57 2.84 -2.46 14.74
CA GLN A 57 2.12 -2.01 15.93
C GLN A 57 3.02 -1.90 17.17
N GLU A 58 3.99 -2.81 17.31
CA GLU A 58 4.96 -2.79 18.42
C GLU A 58 6.09 -1.78 18.18
N GLU A 59 6.60 -1.71 16.95
CA GLU A 59 7.70 -0.84 16.54
C GLU A 59 7.34 -0.13 15.21
N PRO A 60 6.65 1.02 15.26
CA PRO A 60 6.16 1.71 14.05
C PRO A 60 7.24 2.14 13.07
N THR A 61 8.47 2.34 13.56
CA THR A 61 9.64 2.71 12.75
C THR A 61 10.36 1.51 12.15
N ALA A 62 9.90 0.28 12.44
CA ALA A 62 10.54 -0.92 11.92
C ALA A 62 10.57 -0.88 10.39
N PHE A 63 11.74 -1.20 9.83
CA PHE A 63 12.03 -1.17 8.40
C PHE A 63 11.94 0.20 7.71
N GLY A 64 11.55 1.27 8.41
CA GLY A 64 11.30 2.60 7.83
C GLY A 64 10.14 2.63 6.83
N LEU A 65 9.20 1.67 6.93
CA LEU A 65 8.13 1.47 5.96
C LEU A 65 7.12 2.61 5.95
N TYR A 66 6.73 3.09 7.14
CA TYR A 66 5.73 4.13 7.27
C TYR A 66 6.22 5.44 6.67
N GLU A 67 7.45 5.84 7.00
CA GLU A 67 8.09 7.05 6.50
C GLU A 67 8.30 6.98 4.98
N ALA A 68 8.79 5.85 4.48
CA ALA A 68 9.00 5.64 3.05
C ALA A 68 7.67 5.68 2.27
N ALA A 69 6.63 5.02 2.77
CA ALA A 69 5.30 5.02 2.16
C ALA A 69 4.67 6.42 2.16
N CYS A 70 4.80 7.17 3.27
CA CYS A 70 4.31 8.55 3.33
C CYS A 70 5.03 9.45 2.32
N ALA A 71 6.37 9.45 2.34
CA ALA A 71 7.16 10.27 1.42
C ALA A 71 6.88 9.92 -0.05
N ALA A 72 6.67 8.64 -0.36
CA ALA A 72 6.32 8.21 -1.71
C ALA A 72 4.89 8.60 -2.10
N GLY A 73 3.93 8.52 -1.17
CA GLY A 73 2.57 8.98 -1.37
C GLY A 73 2.50 10.48 -1.69
N GLU A 74 3.28 11.31 -0.99
CA GLU A 74 3.39 12.74 -1.30
C GLU A 74 3.95 12.99 -2.70
N ARG A 75 4.97 12.23 -3.12
CA ARG A 75 5.52 12.31 -4.48
C ARG A 75 4.52 11.81 -5.52
N LEU A 76 3.75 10.77 -5.21
CA LEU A 76 2.66 10.27 -6.08
C LEU A 76 1.62 11.36 -6.34
N THR A 77 1.15 12.05 -5.30
CA THR A 77 0.20 13.15 -5.49
C THR A 77 0.82 14.34 -6.21
N ALA A 78 2.15 14.49 -6.21
CA ALA A 78 2.88 15.46 -7.02
C ALA A 78 3.07 15.03 -8.49
N ALA A 79 3.16 13.72 -8.75
CA ALA A 79 3.61 13.13 -10.03
C ALA A 79 2.58 13.14 -11.16
N VAL A 80 1.37 13.66 -10.96
CA VAL A 80 0.33 13.72 -12.02
C VAL A 80 0.82 14.43 -13.28
N HIS A 81 1.73 15.40 -13.16
CA HIS A 81 2.31 16.12 -14.30
C HIS A 81 3.18 15.22 -15.19
N VAL A 82 3.78 14.14 -14.65
CA VAL A 82 4.61 13.19 -15.40
C VAL A 82 3.83 12.59 -16.57
N TRP A 83 2.54 12.34 -16.37
CA TRP A 83 1.62 11.84 -17.40
C TRP A 83 1.52 12.77 -18.62
N THR A 84 1.58 14.08 -18.40
CA THR A 84 1.34 15.09 -19.44
C THR A 84 2.57 15.41 -20.27
N VAL A 85 3.77 15.06 -19.78
CA VAL A 85 5.05 15.44 -20.40
C VAL A 85 5.78 14.28 -21.07
N ALA A 86 5.41 13.04 -20.77
CA ALA A 86 6.01 11.86 -21.38
C ALA A 86 5.66 11.77 -22.87
N ARG A 87 6.65 11.35 -23.67
CA ARG A 87 6.51 11.23 -25.14
C ARG A 87 6.14 9.82 -25.57
N ASP A 88 6.45 8.83 -24.74
CA ASP A 88 6.06 7.44 -24.90
C ASP A 88 5.90 6.75 -23.54
N GLY A 89 5.45 5.49 -23.57
CA GLY A 89 5.18 4.70 -22.38
C GLY A 89 6.43 4.33 -21.57
N ASP A 90 7.58 4.12 -22.23
CA ASP A 90 8.82 3.75 -21.54
C ASP A 90 9.40 4.97 -20.80
N GLU A 91 9.37 6.14 -21.43
CA GLU A 91 9.74 7.42 -20.80
C GLU A 91 8.82 7.72 -19.62
N PHE A 92 7.49 7.54 -19.78
CA PHE A 92 6.53 7.67 -18.70
C PHE A 92 6.88 6.74 -17.53
N ALA A 93 7.07 5.45 -17.78
CA ALA A 93 7.34 4.48 -16.74
C ALA A 93 8.65 4.78 -16.00
N ALA A 94 9.70 5.15 -16.73
CA ALA A 94 10.98 5.51 -16.15
C ALA A 94 10.87 6.78 -15.27
N HIS A 95 10.23 7.83 -15.79
CA HIS A 95 10.10 9.09 -15.06
C HIS A 95 9.16 8.97 -13.86
N PHE A 96 8.02 8.28 -14.01
CA PHE A 96 7.09 8.01 -12.92
C PHE A 96 7.77 7.20 -11.81
N THR A 97 8.48 6.14 -12.17
CA THR A 97 9.20 5.29 -11.20
C THR A 97 10.28 6.08 -10.47
N ALA A 98 11.04 6.92 -11.17
CA ALA A 98 12.06 7.76 -10.55
C ALA A 98 11.44 8.80 -9.59
N THR A 99 10.40 9.50 -10.03
CA THR A 99 9.75 10.57 -9.26
C THR A 99 9.04 10.00 -8.03
N VAL A 100 8.22 8.96 -8.17
CA VAL A 100 7.48 8.37 -7.03
C VAL A 100 8.43 7.55 -6.15
N GLY A 101 9.31 6.77 -6.78
CA GLY A 101 10.25 5.87 -6.13
C GLY A 101 11.29 6.56 -5.24
N GLY A 102 11.76 7.75 -5.65
CA GLY A 102 12.77 8.51 -4.93
C GLY A 102 14.15 7.83 -4.87
N GLU A 103 15.10 8.52 -4.23
CA GLU A 103 16.52 8.17 -4.24
C GLU A 103 16.98 7.34 -3.02
N GLY A 104 16.05 6.94 -2.14
CA GLY A 104 16.39 6.28 -0.88
C GLY A 104 17.04 4.90 -1.03
N GLY A 105 17.94 4.54 -0.11
CA GLY A 105 18.77 3.33 -0.18
C GLY A 105 18.28 2.13 0.64
N THR A 106 17.13 2.23 1.31
CA THR A 106 16.63 1.18 2.21
C THR A 106 15.83 0.10 1.46
N VAL A 107 15.44 -0.97 2.16
CA VAL A 107 14.56 -1.98 1.55
C VAL A 107 13.12 -1.49 1.42
N ALA A 108 12.65 -0.63 2.32
CA ALA A 108 11.38 0.07 2.13
C ALA A 108 11.40 0.93 0.85
N ASP A 109 12.50 1.65 0.60
CA ASP A 109 12.67 2.42 -0.65
C ASP A 109 12.69 1.51 -1.89
N ALA A 110 13.29 0.33 -1.78
CA ALA A 110 13.28 -0.65 -2.86
C ALA A 110 11.86 -1.19 -3.14
N ALA A 111 11.06 -1.46 -2.10
CA ALA A 111 9.66 -1.85 -2.25
C ALA A 111 8.84 -0.72 -2.89
N VAL A 112 9.04 0.51 -2.44
CA VAL A 112 8.42 1.72 -3.02
C VAL A 112 8.75 1.88 -4.50
N ARG A 113 10.01 1.72 -4.92
CA ARG A 113 10.39 1.79 -6.34
C ARG A 113 9.72 0.71 -7.17
N ARG A 114 9.62 -0.52 -6.66
CA ARG A 114 8.96 -1.61 -7.38
C ARG A 114 7.46 -1.40 -7.46
N ALA A 115 6.83 -0.93 -6.39
CA ALA A 115 5.42 -0.55 -6.39
C ALA A 115 5.14 0.55 -7.42
N ALA A 116 5.99 1.59 -7.48
CA ALA A 116 5.90 2.64 -8.49
C ALA A 116 6.05 2.09 -9.91
N ALA A 117 7.00 1.19 -10.15
CA ALA A 117 7.19 0.55 -11.45
C ALA A 117 5.99 -0.32 -11.86
N ARG A 118 5.41 -1.10 -10.91
CA ARG A 118 4.20 -1.89 -11.16
C ARG A 118 3.00 -1.00 -11.45
N SER A 119 2.82 0.06 -10.66
CA SER A 119 1.77 1.06 -10.89
C SER A 119 1.90 1.70 -12.28
N ALA A 120 3.11 2.08 -12.72
CA ALA A 120 3.33 2.62 -14.06
C ALA A 120 2.95 1.62 -15.16
N ARG A 121 3.32 0.35 -15.01
CA ARG A 121 2.96 -0.71 -15.98
C ARG A 121 1.46 -0.92 -16.06
N ARG A 122 0.78 -1.04 -14.91
CA ARG A 122 -0.68 -1.21 -14.85
C ARG A 122 -1.39 -0.05 -15.56
N LEU A 123 -0.91 1.17 -15.34
CA LEU A 123 -1.45 2.35 -16.04
C LEU A 123 -1.25 2.27 -17.56
N LEU A 124 -0.10 1.81 -18.04
CA LEU A 124 0.14 1.65 -19.48
C LEU A 124 -0.71 0.55 -20.11
N GLU A 125 -1.06 -0.48 -19.34
CA GLU A 125 -1.90 -1.60 -19.78
C GLU A 125 -3.39 -1.21 -19.82
N GLU A 126 -3.87 -0.49 -18.80
CA GLU A 126 -5.28 -0.08 -18.68
C GLU A 126 -5.61 1.15 -19.53
N GLU A 127 -4.72 2.14 -19.54
CA GLU A 127 -4.88 3.39 -20.28
C GLU A 127 -3.95 3.41 -21.49
N HIS A 128 -4.46 2.98 -22.65
CA HIS A 128 -3.69 2.95 -23.91
C HIS A 128 -3.20 4.34 -24.36
N SER A 129 -3.76 5.41 -23.78
CA SER A 129 -3.35 6.80 -23.99
C SER A 129 -2.28 7.29 -23.00
N ALA A 130 -1.95 6.50 -21.99
CA ALA A 130 -0.92 6.81 -21.01
C ALA A 130 0.45 6.94 -21.69
N GLY A 131 1.10 8.09 -21.49
CA GLY A 131 2.38 8.40 -22.13
C GLY A 131 2.29 8.80 -23.61
N ALA A 132 1.11 8.93 -24.19
CA ALA A 132 0.95 9.46 -25.55
C ALA A 132 1.03 11.00 -25.56
N PRO A 133 1.78 11.60 -26.52
CA PRO A 133 1.90 13.05 -26.60
C PRO A 133 0.55 13.68 -26.93
N GLY A 134 0.06 14.56 -26.05
CA GLY A 134 -1.23 15.25 -26.21
C GLY A 134 -2.46 14.50 -25.69
N GLY A 135 -2.29 13.42 -24.89
CA GLY A 135 -3.40 12.77 -24.20
C GLY A 135 -4.19 13.73 -23.30
N SER A 136 -5.47 13.43 -23.06
CA SER A 136 -6.43 14.27 -22.31
C SER A 136 -6.13 14.45 -20.81
N GLY A 137 -4.92 14.11 -20.37
CA GLY A 137 -4.55 14.02 -18.96
C GLY A 137 -5.14 12.77 -18.28
N MET A 138 -4.68 12.51 -17.06
CA MET A 138 -5.18 11.42 -16.21
C MET A 138 -6.57 11.78 -15.67
N SER A 139 -7.53 10.86 -15.80
CA SER A 139 -8.87 11.03 -15.21
C SER A 139 -8.81 10.93 -13.68
N GLY A 140 -9.80 11.53 -13.00
CA GLY A 140 -9.90 11.45 -11.54
C GLY A 140 -10.06 10.01 -11.02
N GLU A 141 -10.81 9.18 -11.74
CA GLU A 141 -11.03 7.76 -11.39
C GLU A 141 -9.73 6.96 -11.48
N VAL A 142 -8.97 7.10 -12.58
CA VAL A 142 -7.66 6.46 -12.76
C VAL A 142 -6.70 6.89 -11.65
N PHE A 143 -6.69 8.18 -11.29
CA PHE A 143 -5.87 8.66 -10.17
C PHE A 143 -6.26 8.02 -8.83
N CYS A 144 -7.55 7.86 -8.55
CA CYS A 144 -8.03 7.24 -7.31
C CYS A 144 -7.69 5.75 -7.24
N LEU A 145 -7.79 5.02 -8.37
CA LEU A 145 -7.37 3.62 -8.46
C LEU A 145 -5.86 3.48 -8.28
N LEU A 146 -5.08 4.32 -8.97
CA LEU A 146 -3.62 4.40 -8.83
C LEU A 146 -3.20 4.66 -7.39
N TYR A 147 -3.84 5.63 -6.74
CA TYR A 147 -3.53 6.00 -5.36
C TYR A 147 -3.67 4.81 -4.42
N ARG A 148 -4.80 4.10 -4.48
CA ARG A 148 -5.04 2.94 -3.63
C ARG A 148 -4.13 1.78 -4.01
N GLY A 149 -4.04 1.47 -5.30
CA GLY A 149 -3.18 0.40 -5.82
C GLY A 149 -1.73 0.57 -5.39
N PHE A 150 -1.20 1.79 -5.44
CA PHE A 150 0.17 2.08 -5.04
C PHE A 150 0.49 1.70 -3.59
N PHE A 151 -0.35 2.11 -2.62
CA PHE A 151 -0.10 1.77 -1.20
C PHE A 151 -0.23 0.27 -0.94
N ALA A 152 -1.15 -0.42 -1.63
CA ALA A 152 -1.26 -1.87 -1.55
C ALA A 152 -0.01 -2.55 -2.13
N ASP A 153 0.46 -2.08 -3.28
CA ASP A 153 1.66 -2.59 -3.95
C ASP A 153 2.93 -2.38 -3.11
N VAL A 154 3.05 -1.30 -2.34
CA VAL A 154 4.18 -1.09 -1.42
C VAL A 154 4.28 -2.22 -0.38
N VAL A 155 3.15 -2.61 0.22
CA VAL A 155 3.10 -3.69 1.20
C VAL A 155 3.40 -5.04 0.55
N ALA A 156 2.80 -5.30 -0.61
CA ALA A 156 3.03 -6.50 -1.40
C ALA A 156 4.51 -6.66 -1.78
N GLU A 157 5.15 -5.62 -2.32
CA GLU A 157 6.55 -5.65 -2.72
C GLU A 157 7.52 -5.78 -1.55
N PHE A 158 7.18 -5.18 -0.41
CA PHE A 158 7.95 -5.35 0.81
C PHE A 158 7.90 -6.79 1.29
N LEU A 159 6.70 -7.39 1.40
CA LEU A 159 6.53 -8.76 1.86
C LEU A 159 7.14 -9.76 0.89
N ARG A 160 6.98 -9.56 -0.43
CA ARG A 160 7.68 -10.33 -1.46
C ARG A 160 9.19 -10.30 -1.24
N THR A 161 9.75 -9.12 -0.96
CA THR A 161 11.19 -8.97 -0.71
C THR A 161 11.63 -9.62 0.61
N ALA A 162 10.83 -9.49 1.67
CA ALA A 162 11.11 -10.09 2.97
C ALA A 162 11.11 -11.63 2.89
N VAL A 163 10.11 -12.19 2.20
CA VAL A 163 10.02 -13.63 1.90
C VAL A 163 11.24 -14.05 1.06
N ALA A 164 11.54 -13.31 -0.01
CA ALA A 164 12.68 -13.60 -0.88
C ALA A 164 14.04 -13.59 -0.16
N GLU A 165 14.35 -12.56 0.62
CA GLU A 165 15.65 -12.48 1.30
C GLU A 165 15.80 -13.55 2.40
N LYS A 166 14.72 -13.95 3.07
CA LYS A 166 14.76 -15.05 4.06
C LYS A 166 14.83 -16.43 3.43
N VAL A 167 14.24 -16.59 2.24
CA VAL A 167 14.33 -17.83 1.47
C VAL A 167 15.69 -18.01 0.82
N LYS A 168 16.39 -16.95 0.38
CA LYS A 168 17.75 -17.04 -0.21
C LYS A 168 18.79 -17.69 0.72
N LEU A 169 18.58 -17.67 2.03
CA LEU A 169 19.47 -18.35 2.99
C LEU A 169 19.21 -19.87 3.08
N VAL A 170 18.12 -20.38 2.49
CA VAL A 170 17.70 -21.78 2.64
C VAL A 170 17.43 -22.46 1.28
N VAL A 171 16.96 -21.74 0.26
CA VAL A 171 16.65 -22.27 -1.08
C VAL A 171 16.90 -21.19 -2.17
N PRO A 172 17.80 -21.41 -3.15
CA PRO A 172 18.14 -20.42 -4.19
C PRO A 172 17.06 -20.13 -5.25
N LEU A 173 15.85 -20.69 -5.14
CA LEU A 173 14.89 -20.86 -6.25
C LEU A 173 13.59 -20.05 -6.09
N LEU A 174 13.65 -18.82 -5.59
CA LEU A 174 12.45 -17.97 -5.45
C LEU A 174 11.59 -17.76 -6.70
N PRO A 175 12.15 -17.59 -7.92
CA PRO A 175 11.33 -17.55 -9.13
C PRO A 175 10.54 -18.83 -9.39
N ALA A 176 10.92 -19.96 -8.77
CA ALA A 176 10.18 -21.22 -8.85
C ALA A 176 9.14 -21.38 -7.71
N LEU A 177 9.18 -20.52 -6.68
CA LEU A 177 8.27 -20.58 -5.53
C LEU A 177 7.00 -19.76 -5.72
N ASP A 178 7.03 -18.73 -6.57
CA ASP A 178 5.86 -17.93 -6.93
C ASP A 178 6.02 -17.42 -8.38
N PRO A 179 5.82 -18.29 -9.38
CA PRO A 179 6.12 -17.98 -10.78
C PRO A 179 5.20 -16.94 -11.41
N GLU A 180 4.02 -16.68 -10.81
CA GLU A 180 2.99 -15.77 -11.34
C GLU A 180 2.76 -14.54 -10.44
N ASP A 181 3.66 -14.26 -9.50
CA ASP A 181 3.52 -13.14 -8.54
C ASP A 181 2.26 -13.21 -7.64
N HIS A 182 1.72 -14.42 -7.44
CA HIS A 182 0.47 -14.67 -6.73
C HIS A 182 0.49 -14.15 -5.28
N ILE A 183 1.62 -14.28 -4.57
CA ILE A 183 1.73 -13.76 -3.19
C ILE A 183 1.55 -12.25 -3.18
N ALA A 184 2.20 -11.54 -4.11
CA ALA A 184 2.15 -10.09 -4.17
C ALA A 184 0.74 -9.62 -4.54
N ASP A 185 0.10 -10.28 -5.50
CA ASP A 185 -1.26 -9.96 -5.95
C ASP A 185 -2.29 -10.21 -4.85
N TRP A 186 -2.23 -11.35 -4.18
CA TRP A 186 -3.12 -11.66 -3.05
C TRP A 186 -2.98 -10.62 -1.93
N ILE A 187 -1.75 -10.25 -1.56
CA ILE A 187 -1.51 -9.24 -0.52
C ILE A 187 -2.06 -7.89 -0.96
N ALA A 188 -1.81 -7.49 -2.22
CA ALA A 188 -2.28 -6.21 -2.74
C ALA A 188 -3.82 -6.15 -2.72
N GLU A 189 -4.51 -7.19 -3.17
CA GLU A 189 -5.97 -7.29 -3.14
C GLU A 189 -6.51 -7.21 -1.69
N HIS A 190 -5.89 -7.95 -0.76
CA HIS A 190 -6.32 -7.96 0.64
C HIS A 190 -6.17 -6.59 1.32
N VAL A 191 -5.11 -5.85 0.99
CA VAL A 191 -4.86 -4.51 1.53
C VAL A 191 -5.73 -3.44 0.86
N LEU A 192 -6.05 -3.60 -0.43
CA LEU A 192 -6.72 -2.58 -1.26
C LEU A 192 -8.05 -2.09 -0.66
N HIS A 193 -8.81 -2.98 -0.04
CA HIS A 193 -10.12 -2.67 0.56
C HIS A 193 -10.02 -1.83 1.84
N LEU A 194 -8.84 -1.75 2.46
CA LEU A 194 -8.61 -0.97 3.68
C LEU A 194 -8.25 0.49 3.37
N LEU A 195 -7.88 0.79 2.13
CA LEU A 195 -7.28 2.05 1.75
C LEU A 195 -8.34 3.13 1.48
N PRO A 196 -8.14 4.35 1.98
CA PRO A 196 -9.06 5.44 1.71
C PRO A 196 -9.07 5.75 0.21
N ASN A 197 -10.26 6.00 -0.33
CA ASN A 197 -10.45 6.41 -1.70
C ASN A 197 -10.55 7.96 -1.78
N PRO A 198 -9.62 8.65 -2.47
CA PRO A 198 -9.66 10.10 -2.60
C PRO A 198 -10.95 10.62 -3.27
N CYS A 199 -11.51 9.85 -4.22
CA CYS A 199 -12.73 10.22 -4.94
C CYS A 199 -13.93 10.21 -3.99
N GLU A 200 -14.11 9.14 -3.22
CA GLU A 200 -15.19 9.06 -2.21
C GLU A 200 -15.03 10.13 -1.13
N GLU A 201 -13.80 10.44 -0.72
CA GLU A 201 -13.53 11.48 0.27
C GLU A 201 -13.86 12.88 -0.28
N ALA A 202 -13.57 13.14 -1.55
CA ALA A 202 -13.95 14.38 -2.21
C ALA A 202 -15.48 14.54 -2.27
N THR A 203 -16.20 13.50 -2.68
CA THR A 203 -17.68 13.49 -2.70
C THR A 203 -18.25 13.75 -1.31
N ARG A 204 -17.75 13.07 -0.27
CA ARG A 204 -18.20 13.30 1.12
C ARG A 204 -18.00 14.75 1.57
N ARG A 205 -16.90 15.39 1.17
CA ARG A 205 -16.63 16.80 1.52
C ARG A 205 -17.60 17.73 0.82
N THR A 206 -17.87 17.52 -0.46
CA THR A 206 -18.86 18.29 -1.23
C THR A 206 -20.25 18.17 -0.61
N GLU A 207 -20.72 16.94 -0.34
CA GLU A 207 -22.02 16.70 0.30
C GLU A 207 -22.14 17.35 1.70
N SER A 208 -21.03 17.41 2.45
CA SER A 208 -21.02 18.04 3.78
C SER A 208 -21.11 19.56 3.70
N VAL A 209 -20.49 20.18 2.69
CA VAL A 209 -20.59 21.61 2.41
C VAL A 209 -22.00 21.95 1.92
N GLU A 210 -22.56 21.17 1.01
CA GLU A 210 -23.93 21.37 0.50
C GLU A 210 -24.99 21.27 1.61
N LYS A 211 -24.84 20.30 2.53
CA LYS A 211 -25.70 20.17 3.71
C LYS A 211 -25.58 21.36 4.66
N ALA A 212 -24.42 22.02 4.70
CA ALA A 212 -24.21 23.23 5.51
C ALA A 212 -24.71 24.50 4.80
N GLU A 213 -24.73 24.54 3.47
CA GLU A 213 -25.00 25.76 2.69
C GLU A 213 -26.37 25.83 2.00
N GLN A 214 -27.14 24.74 1.86
CA GLN A 214 -28.52 24.73 1.33
C GLN A 214 -28.78 25.71 0.16
N VAL A 215 -27.97 25.66 -0.92
CA VAL A 215 -28.31 26.26 -2.21
C VAL A 215 -27.91 25.32 -3.35
N VAL A 216 -28.82 25.17 -4.32
CA VAL A 216 -28.69 24.36 -5.53
C VAL A 216 -27.50 24.84 -6.37
N SER A 217 -26.50 23.99 -6.55
CA SER A 217 -25.59 24.10 -7.69
C SER A 217 -25.28 22.70 -8.23
N ALA A 218 -25.17 22.61 -9.56
CA ALA A 218 -24.84 21.38 -10.25
C ALA A 218 -23.46 20.87 -9.80
N VAL A 219 -23.41 19.60 -9.41
CA VAL A 219 -22.18 18.90 -9.02
C VAL A 219 -21.27 18.84 -10.25
N GLU A 220 -20.24 19.68 -10.28
CA GLU A 220 -19.10 19.48 -11.18
C GLU A 220 -18.24 18.36 -10.60
N ASP A 221 -17.84 17.39 -11.44
CA ASP A 221 -16.90 16.36 -11.04
C ASP A 221 -15.62 17.02 -10.49
N PRO A 222 -15.08 16.53 -9.35
CA PRO A 222 -13.93 17.16 -8.73
C PRO A 222 -12.73 17.12 -9.68
N SER A 223 -12.22 18.30 -10.04
CA SER A 223 -11.03 18.43 -10.89
C SER A 223 -9.86 17.61 -10.34
N ILE A 224 -8.96 17.16 -11.23
CA ILE A 224 -7.75 16.44 -10.80
C ILE A 224 -6.91 17.26 -9.80
N GLY A 225 -6.95 18.60 -9.88
CA GLY A 225 -6.29 19.49 -8.94
C GLY A 225 -6.81 19.38 -7.51
N SER A 226 -8.14 19.38 -7.33
CA SER A 226 -8.76 19.22 -6.01
C SER A 226 -8.61 17.80 -5.47
N LEU A 227 -8.72 16.78 -6.33
CA LEU A 227 -8.46 15.39 -5.95
C LEU A 227 -7.04 15.16 -5.42
N ARG A 228 -6.03 15.81 -6.01
CA ARG A 228 -4.64 15.74 -5.53
C ARG A 228 -4.49 16.29 -4.11
N LEU A 229 -5.17 17.39 -3.78
CA LEU A 229 -5.15 17.98 -2.44
C LEU A 229 -5.80 17.06 -1.41
N VAL A 230 -6.95 16.45 -1.77
CA VAL A 230 -7.62 15.45 -0.94
C VAL A 230 -6.71 14.25 -0.71
N ALA A 231 -6.15 13.68 -1.79
CA ALA A 231 -5.24 12.54 -1.73
C ALA A 231 -3.98 12.83 -0.90
N HIS A 232 -3.41 14.03 -1.01
CA HIS A 232 -2.24 14.44 -0.23
C HIS A 232 -2.56 14.42 1.28
N GLY A 233 -3.70 14.98 1.68
CA GLY A 233 -4.16 14.93 3.07
C GLY A 233 -4.49 13.51 3.59
N LEU A 234 -4.72 12.55 2.69
CA LEU A 234 -4.99 11.15 3.03
C LEU A 234 -3.73 10.30 3.19
N VAL A 235 -2.55 10.77 2.73
CA VAL A 235 -1.32 9.97 2.67
C VAL A 235 -0.96 9.29 4.00
N PRO A 236 -0.91 10.00 5.16
CA PRO A 236 -0.60 9.35 6.43
C PRO A 236 -1.62 8.27 6.81
N ARG A 237 -2.91 8.50 6.50
CA ARG A 237 -3.98 7.53 6.78
C ARG A 237 -3.89 6.31 5.87
N ALA A 238 -3.60 6.51 4.59
CA ALA A 238 -3.42 5.42 3.62
C ALA A 238 -2.23 4.55 4.00
N ALA A 239 -1.06 5.14 4.26
CA ALA A 239 0.13 4.43 4.72
C ALA A 239 -0.14 3.69 6.05
N GLY A 240 -0.73 4.38 7.02
CA GLY A 240 -1.05 3.78 8.32
C GLY A 240 -2.03 2.61 8.24
N ARG A 241 -3.03 2.67 7.36
CA ARG A 241 -3.98 1.56 7.15
C ARG A 241 -3.35 0.39 6.40
N ALA A 242 -2.60 0.66 5.34
CA ALA A 242 -1.89 -0.38 4.58
C ALA A 242 -0.99 -1.23 5.50
N LEU A 243 -0.32 -0.55 6.44
CA LEU A 243 0.65 -1.12 7.36
C LEU A 243 0.03 -1.65 8.67
N GLY A 244 -1.30 -1.60 8.84
CA GLY A 244 -1.98 -2.09 10.04
C GLY A 244 -1.75 -1.25 11.30
N LEU A 245 -1.20 -0.03 11.17
CA LEU A 245 -0.99 0.93 12.25
C LEU A 245 -2.30 1.63 12.66
N LEU A 246 -3.23 1.74 11.72
CA LEU A 246 -4.55 2.34 11.93
C LEU A 246 -5.63 1.28 11.71
N SER A 247 -6.42 1.00 12.74
CA SER A 247 -7.65 0.21 12.61
C SER A 247 -8.86 1.12 12.41
N ASP A 248 -9.91 0.62 11.73
CA ASP A 248 -11.24 1.22 11.82
C ASP A 248 -11.78 1.03 13.24
N ARG A 249 -11.39 1.92 14.16
CA ARG A 249 -12.18 2.09 15.38
C ARG A 249 -13.29 3.07 15.01
N PRO A 250 -14.57 2.65 14.89
CA PRO A 250 -15.65 3.61 14.92
C PRO A 250 -15.48 4.37 16.22
N SER A 251 -15.40 5.69 16.15
CA SER A 251 -15.45 6.55 17.34
C SER A 251 -16.78 6.28 18.03
N GLY A 252 -16.77 5.36 18.99
CA GLY A 252 -17.92 5.10 19.85
C GLY A 252 -18.22 6.41 20.56
N SER A 253 -19.40 6.96 20.26
CA SER A 253 -19.98 8.05 21.03
C SER A 253 -19.96 7.64 22.49
N THR A 254 -19.27 8.43 23.31
CA THR A 254 -19.56 8.49 24.74
C THR A 254 -20.97 9.07 24.89
N ASP A 255 -21.98 8.23 24.73
CA ASP A 255 -23.32 8.56 25.18
C ASP A 255 -23.43 8.05 26.61
N GLY A 256 -23.27 8.99 27.54
CA GLY A 256 -23.30 8.72 28.96
C GLY A 256 -24.71 8.34 29.38
N THR A 257 -24.90 7.10 29.80
CA THR A 257 -26.06 6.74 30.62
C THR A 257 -25.77 7.15 32.06
N PRO A 258 -26.55 8.05 32.68
CA PRO A 258 -26.47 8.31 34.11
C PRO A 258 -26.98 7.08 34.85
N TYR A 259 -26.17 6.59 35.79
CA TYR A 259 -26.56 5.55 36.73
C TYR A 259 -27.49 6.19 37.78
N GLU A 260 -28.80 6.10 37.59
CA GLU A 260 -29.76 6.38 38.66
C GLU A 260 -29.77 5.18 39.61
N GLY A 261 -29.23 5.37 40.81
CA GLY A 261 -29.31 4.42 41.90
C GLY A 261 -30.70 4.43 42.53
N GLU A 262 -31.34 3.27 42.53
CA GLU A 262 -32.54 2.98 43.32
C GLU A 262 -32.16 2.82 44.82
N PRO A 263 -32.92 3.39 45.77
CA PRO A 263 -32.69 3.18 47.19
C PRO A 263 -33.32 1.86 47.66
N ALA A 264 -32.57 1.11 48.46
CA ALA A 264 -33.05 -0.10 49.13
C ALA A 264 -33.90 0.24 50.37
N ALA A 265 -35.04 -0.46 50.47
CA ALA A 265 -35.83 -0.87 51.65
C ALA A 265 -36.00 0.08 52.84
#